data_AF-A0AAE6BTF6-F1
#
_entry.id   AF-A0AAE6BTF6-F1
#
_cell.length_a   1.000
_cell.length_b   1.000
_cell.length_c   1.000
_cell.angle_alpha   90.00
_cell.angle_beta   90.00
_cell.angle_gamma   90.00
#
_symmetry.space_group_name_H-M   'P 1'
#
loop_
_entity.id
_entity.type
_entity.pdbx_description
1 polymer ?
#
loop_
_entity_poly.entity_id
_entity_poly.type
_entity_poly.pdbx_seq_one_letter_code
_entity_poly.pdbx_strand_id
1 'polypeptide(L)' 'MENDVNSLKEQERLTSCAMSLISDAKKYVAGMEANRETALVKTKLDEARMWLEQYQGMVVIKLAHKTCV' A
#
# COMPACT_ATOMS: atom_id res chain seq x y z
N MET A 1 23.32 -9.94 3.61
CA MET A 1 22.16 -10.75 4.07
C MET A 1 21.30 -9.96 5.06
N GLU A 2 21.86 -9.46 6.15
CA GLU A 2 21.14 -8.64 7.16
C GLU A 2 20.62 -7.31 6.59
N ASN A 3 21.41 -6.63 5.75
CA ASN A 3 20.98 -5.40 5.06
C ASN A 3 19.76 -5.62 4.13
N ASP A 4 19.65 -6.77 3.48
CA ASP A 4 18.51 -7.07 2.59
C ASP A 4 17.23 -7.31 3.40
N VAL A 5 17.34 -8.02 4.53
CA VAL A 5 16.19 -8.31 5.40
C VAL A 5 15.68 -7.01 6.03
N ASN A 6 16.58 -6.14 6.48
CA ASN A 6 16.20 -4.82 7.02
C ASN A 6 15.55 -3.94 5.95
N SER A 7 16.05 -3.98 4.71
CA SER A 7 15.42 -3.28 3.58
C SER A 7 14.01 -3.81 3.28
N LEU A 8 13.81 -5.13 3.28
CA LEU A 8 12.49 -5.73 3.07
C LEU A 8 11.50 -5.41 4.20
N LYS A 9 11.96 -5.41 5.46
CA LYS A 9 11.14 -4.99 6.61
C LYS A 9 10.71 -3.52 6.50
N GLU A 10 11.63 -2.65 6.06
CA GLU A 10 11.28 -1.24 5.85
C GLU A 10 10.31 -1.07 4.69
N GLN A 11 10.47 -1.82 3.60
CA GLN A 11 9.50 -1.84 2.50
C GLN A 11 8.11 -2.32 2.93
N GLU A 12 8.04 -3.36 3.77
CA GLU A 12 6.79 -3.85 4.34
C GLU A 12 6.12 -2.76 5.20
N ARG A 13 6.88 -2.14 6.10
CA ARG A 13 6.40 -1.04 6.95
C ARG A 13 5.88 0.15 6.14
N LEU A 14 6.64 0.59 5.13
CA LEU A 14 6.27 1.73 4.27
C LEU A 14 5.02 1.42 3.45
N THR A 15 4.90 0.20 2.91
CA THR A 15 3.74 -0.22 2.13
C THR A 15 2.49 -0.27 3.01
N SER A 16 2.59 -0.85 4.22
CA SER A 16 1.53 -0.86 5.22
C SER A 16 1.07 0.56 5.61
N CYS A 17 2.03 1.48 5.82
CA CYS A 17 1.74 2.88 6.09
C CYS A 17 1.01 3.58 4.93
N ALA A 18 1.51 3.39 3.69
CA ALA A 18 0.90 3.97 2.50
C ALA A 18 -0.55 3.50 2.27
N MET A 19 -0.83 2.21 2.50
CA MET A 19 -2.19 1.68 2.41
C MET A 19 -3.13 2.26 3.46
N SER A 20 -2.63 2.55 4.68
CA SER A 20 -3.40 3.26 5.71
C SER A 20 -3.76 4.67 5.24
N LEU A 21 -2.77 5.42 4.73
CA LEU A 21 -2.98 6.78 4.22
C LEU A 21 -3.99 6.81 3.06
N ILE A 22 -3.93 5.84 2.14
CA ILE A 22 -4.91 5.71 1.07
C ILE A 22 -6.31 5.41 1.63
N SER A 23 -6.40 4.55 2.65
CA SER A 23 -7.68 4.23 3.29
C SER A 23 -8.31 5.46 3.94
N ASP A 24 -7.50 6.32 4.57
CA ASP A 24 -7.97 7.57 5.18
C ASP A 24 -8.33 8.61 4.11
N ALA A 25 -7.55 8.73 3.03
CA ALA A 25 -7.90 9.55 1.88
C ALA A 25 -9.24 9.13 1.25
N LYS A 26 -9.50 7.82 1.14
CA LYS A 26 -10.79 7.30 0.64
C LYS A 26 -11.96 7.72 1.54
N LYS A 27 -11.80 7.67 2.87
CA LYS A 27 -12.84 8.14 3.82
C LYS A 27 -13.08 9.64 3.66
N TYR A 28 -12.01 10.42 3.51
CA TYR A 28 -12.11 11.86 3.30
C TYR A 28 -12.89 12.19 2.00
N VAL A 29 -12.52 11.55 0.89
CA VAL A 29 -13.18 11.76 -0.42
C VAL A 29 -14.63 11.23 -0.43
N ALA A 30 -14.97 10.26 0.43
CA ALA A 30 -16.34 9.80 0.60
C ALA A 30 -17.27 10.88 1.21
N GLY A 31 -16.73 11.83 1.97
CA GLY A 31 -17.47 12.96 2.54
C GLY A 31 -17.59 14.19 1.62
N MET A 32 -16.97 14.16 0.44
CA MET A 32 -17.01 15.27 -0.52
C MET A 32 -18.23 15.19 -1.43
N GLU A 33 -18.59 16.32 -2.06
CA GLU A 33 -19.66 16.36 -3.08
C GLU A 33 -19.37 15.37 -4.21
N ALA A 34 -20.38 14.57 -4.55
CA ALA A 34 -20.27 13.60 -5.63
C ALA A 34 -20.27 14.30 -6.99
N ASN A 35 -19.10 14.35 -7.62
CA ASN A 35 -18.87 14.93 -8.93
C ASN A 35 -17.83 14.12 -9.70
N ARG A 36 -17.53 14.55 -10.92
CA ARG A 36 -16.59 13.84 -11.81
C ARG A 36 -15.19 13.78 -11.19
N GLU A 37 -14.74 14.86 -10.58
CA GLU A 37 -13.42 15.00 -9.98
C GLU A 37 -13.26 14.04 -8.80
N THR A 38 -14.24 13.99 -7.91
CA THR A 38 -14.22 13.06 -6.76
C THR A 38 -14.34 11.61 -7.18
N ALA A 39 -15.08 11.29 -8.25
CA ALA A 39 -15.09 9.95 -8.83
C ALA A 39 -13.70 9.55 -9.38
N LEU A 40 -13.03 10.45 -10.09
CA LEU A 40 -11.67 10.21 -10.60
C LEU A 40 -10.67 9.98 -9.46
N VAL A 41 -10.74 10.79 -8.40
CA VAL A 41 -9.88 10.61 -7.22
C VAL A 41 -10.13 9.26 -6.55
N LYS A 42 -11.40 8.84 -6.36
CA LYS A 42 -11.73 7.52 -5.81
C LYS A 42 -11.09 6.39 -6.64
N THR A 43 -11.26 6.43 -7.96
CA THR A 43 -10.66 5.44 -8.87
C THR A 43 -9.14 5.40 -8.74
N LYS A 44 -8.48 6.57 -8.66
CA LYS A 44 -7.01 6.61 -8.52
C LYS A 44 -6.52 6.12 -7.17
N LEU A 45 -7.26 6.36 -6.09
CA LEU A 45 -6.97 5.79 -4.78
C LEU A 45 -7.12 4.26 -4.78
N ASP A 46 -8.14 3.74 -5.47
CA ASP A 46 -8.35 2.30 -5.62
C ASP A 46 -7.26 1.63 -6.46
N GLU A 47 -6.87 2.23 -7.58
CA GLU A 47 -5.73 1.77 -8.40
C GLU A 47 -4.43 1.76 -7.58
N ALA A 48 -4.13 2.85 -6.85
CA ALA A 48 -2.93 2.94 -6.03
C ALA A 48 -2.90 1.86 -4.94
N ARG A 49 -4.04 1.59 -4.30
CA ARG A 49 -4.17 0.52 -3.31
C ARG A 49 -3.92 -0.85 -3.92
N MET A 50 -4.52 -1.15 -5.07
CA MET A 50 -4.34 -2.43 -5.76
C MET A 50 -2.86 -2.71 -6.07
N TRP A 51 -2.13 -1.70 -6.56
CA TRP A 51 -0.70 -1.84 -6.84
C TRP A 51 0.14 -2.04 -5.57
N LEU A 52 -0.19 -1.35 -4.48
CA LEU A 52 0.51 -1.53 -3.19
C LEU A 52 0.25 -2.91 -2.58
N GLU A 53 -0.97 -3.43 -2.67
CA GLU A 53 -1.31 -4.78 -2.19
C GLU A 53 -0.49 -5.85 -2.95
N GLN A 54 -0.37 -5.73 -4.27
CA GLN A 54 0.49 -6.61 -5.07
C GLN A 54 1.96 -6.51 -4.65
N TYR A 55 2.47 -5.29 -4.48
CA TYR A 55 3.85 -5.06 -4.05
C TYR A 55 4.12 -5.64 -2.65
N GLN A 56 3.20 -5.44 -1.70
CA GLN A 56 3.30 -5.98 -0.35
C GLN A 56 3.40 -7.50 -0.37
N GLY A 57 2.57 -8.17 -1.18
CA GLY A 57 2.62 -9.63 -1.35
C GLY A 57 4.00 -10.11 -1.78
N MET A 58 4.63 -9.43 -2.74
CA MET A 58 6.00 -9.75 -3.18
C MET A 58 7.05 -9.54 -2.07
N VAL A 59 6.94 -8.45 -1.30
CA VAL A 59 7.86 -8.15 -0.19
C VAL A 59 7.76 -9.22 0.89
N VAL A 60 6.53 -9.61 1.29
CA VAL A 60 6.29 -10.63 2.32
C VAL A 60 6.85 -11.99 1.89
N ILE A 61 6.65 -12.41 0.63
CA ILE A 61 7.23 -13.65 0.10
C ILE A 61 8.77 -13.62 0.18
N LYS A 62 9.39 -12.51 -0.25
CA LYS A 62 10.85 -12.36 -0.19
C LYS A 62 11.37 -12.38 1.25
N LEU A 63 10.64 -11.77 2.18
CA LEU A 63 10.99 -11.77 3.59
C LEU A 63 10.93 -13.20 4.15
N ALA A 64 9.84 -13.93 3.91
CA ALA A 64 9.66 -15.31 4.36
C ALA A 64 10.79 -16.23 3.86
N HIS A 65 11.17 -16.13 2.58
CA HIS A 65 12.30 -16.90 2.04
C HIS A 65 13.64 -16.60 2.73
N LYS A 66 13.83 -15.40 3.31
CA LYS A 66 15.07 -15.03 4.00
C LYS A 66 15.03 -15.27 5.50
N THR A 67 13.84 -15.38 6.12
CA THR A 67 13.70 -15.48 7.59
C THR A 67 13.23 -16.85 8.09
N CYS A 68 12.63 -17.68 7.24
CA CYS A 68 12.05 -18.97 7.62
C CYS A 68 12.91 -20.17 7.18
N VAL A 69 14.24 -19.97 7.06
CA VAL A 69 15.21 -21.06 6.80
C VAL A 69 15.72 -21.63 8.11
#